data_AF-A0A1K0HBV8-F1
#
_entry.id   AF-A0A1K0HBV8-F1
#
_cell.length_a   1.000
_cell.length_b   1.000
_cell.length_c   1.000
_cell.angle_alpha   90.00
_cell.angle_beta   90.00
_cell.angle_gamma   90.00
#
_symmetry.space_group_name_H-M   'P 1'
#
loop_
_entity.id
_entity.type
_entity.pdbx_description
1 polymer ?
#
loop_
_entity_poly.entity_id
_entity_poly.type
_entity_poly.pdbx_seq_one_letter_code
_entity_poly.pdbx_strand_id
1 'polypeptide(L)'
;MIVTIANLRAPSNSSLGRLSIALQNIALQSIALQSTTSQRPLPLSLAKLTLRARLFSTTCSATAPASAPQAYVSLSTNPWFNLAFEDHLFRTIDASTPICFLYRNSPCVVVGRNQNPWKELNASAMRSIGLPMVRRRSGGGTVYHDLGNTNYSFHIAREAFDRRTHAELVARALNSPPTGLQLSRSDLARTDMGAYVNGRNDICIRVKQGYDSKSTKKTFEEADEKGYEERKVSGSAYKLVNKRAYHHGTMLLSASLGSLGSSLRNDRGELLVTKGVASVPAPVANLSDAFPDRKAMLSHDMFVQAVVNEFHRTYPSSCESKEKVVQVDESSLDRLDLNQGRWKLVENMSELQSWQWLFGQTPEFTHRVSVDDASEIDTSDTQARAAFSIEIHSKEGIVLDAKLVEASFDDATIERKVRGMVQGLQGRRYDELALPPPWGPSSELSLEHQGASPKGGSSVQDKLLAWLRTVL
;
A
#
# COMPACT_ATOMS: atom_id res chain seq x y z
N MET A 1 11.08 23.19 11.73
CA MET A 1 10.22 23.69 12.81
C MET A 1 8.78 23.79 12.30
N ILE A 2 8.04 22.67 12.26
CA ILE A 2 6.61 22.57 11.85
C ILE A 2 6.06 21.34 12.61
N VAL A 3 5.57 21.55 13.83
CA VAL A 3 4.15 21.52 14.25
C VAL A 3 3.48 20.15 14.06
N THR A 4 3.55 19.36 15.13
CA THR A 4 2.79 18.13 15.40
C THR A 4 1.48 18.52 16.08
N ILE A 5 0.33 18.16 15.51
CA ILE A 5 -0.96 18.28 16.20
C ILE A 5 -1.29 16.94 16.85
N ALA A 6 -1.24 16.92 18.17
CA ALA A 6 -1.64 15.81 19.02
C ALA A 6 -3.15 15.85 19.28
N ASN A 7 -3.81 14.69 19.15
CA ASN A 7 -5.19 14.48 19.57
C ASN A 7 -5.27 14.44 21.11
N LEU A 8 -6.02 15.38 21.69
CA LEU A 8 -6.40 15.38 23.11
C LEU A 8 -7.62 14.49 23.33
N ARG A 9 -7.49 13.54 24.26
CA ARG A 9 -8.60 12.77 24.87
C ARG A 9 -9.39 13.67 25.81
N ALA A 10 -10.71 13.64 25.73
CA ALA A 10 -11.60 14.18 26.76
C ALA A 10 -11.85 13.12 27.86
N PRO A 11 -11.91 13.50 29.15
CA PRO A 11 -12.28 12.58 30.22
C PRO A 11 -13.78 12.63 30.51
N SER A 12 -14.30 11.46 30.89
CA SER A 12 -15.58 11.21 31.53
C SER A 12 -15.70 11.92 32.88
N ASN A 13 -16.87 12.48 33.19
CA ASN A 13 -17.51 12.35 34.50
C ASN A 13 -18.92 12.96 34.48
N SER A 14 -19.91 12.18 34.94
CA SER A 14 -21.23 12.64 35.34
C SER A 14 -21.45 12.27 36.81
N SER A 15 -21.62 13.29 37.67
CA SER A 15 -22.26 13.13 38.97
C SER A 15 -22.98 14.43 39.37
N LEU A 16 -24.29 14.27 39.63
CA LEU A 16 -25.13 14.90 40.65
C LEU A 16 -24.98 16.41 40.95
N GLY A 17 -26.09 17.14 40.80
CA GLY A 17 -26.31 18.43 41.47
C GLY A 17 -27.65 19.08 41.12
N ARG A 18 -28.63 18.95 42.01
CA ARG A 18 -29.93 19.66 42.00
C ARG A 18 -29.73 21.15 42.35
N LEU A 19 -30.52 22.07 41.76
CA LEU A 19 -31.51 22.96 42.42
C LEU A 19 -31.82 24.27 41.64
N SER A 20 -33.12 24.53 41.54
CA SER A 20 -33.82 25.83 41.72
C SER A 20 -33.82 26.94 40.66
N ILE A 21 -34.99 27.06 40.00
CA ILE A 21 -35.90 28.23 39.91
C ILE A 21 -35.28 29.63 39.69
N ALA A 22 -35.61 30.24 38.55
CA ALA A 22 -36.04 31.65 38.47
C ALA A 22 -36.94 31.88 37.25
N LEU A 23 -38.13 32.42 37.51
CA LEU A 23 -39.17 32.86 36.57
C LEU A 23 -38.98 34.35 36.19
N GLN A 24 -39.60 34.73 35.06
CA GLN A 24 -40.16 36.05 34.64
C GLN A 24 -39.61 36.51 33.28
N ASN A 25 -40.39 36.40 32.20
CA ASN A 25 -41.50 37.26 31.73
C ASN A 25 -41.03 38.48 30.92
N ILE A 26 -41.54 38.59 29.68
CA ILE A 26 -42.04 39.77 28.91
C ILE A 26 -42.27 39.27 27.47
N ALA A 27 -43.51 38.90 27.10
CA ALA A 27 -44.51 39.68 26.34
C ALA A 27 -44.02 40.10 24.92
N LEU A 28 -44.42 39.40 23.85
CA LEU A 28 -45.65 39.55 23.04
C LEU A 28 -45.88 40.95 22.45
N GLN A 29 -45.86 41.03 21.11
CA GLN A 29 -46.87 41.77 20.34
C GLN A 29 -47.03 41.17 18.93
N SER A 30 -48.24 40.68 18.67
CA SER A 30 -48.81 40.28 17.37
C SER A 30 -49.62 41.43 16.77
N ILE A 31 -49.86 41.41 15.45
CA ILE A 31 -51.03 41.90 14.67
C ILE A 31 -50.79 41.33 13.24
N ALA A 32 -51.51 40.33 12.67
CA ALA A 32 -52.92 40.20 12.23
C ALA A 32 -53.32 41.24 11.15
N LEU A 33 -54.09 41.05 10.08
CA LEU A 33 -54.92 40.01 9.42
C LEU A 33 -55.45 40.69 8.11
N GLN A 34 -55.62 40.06 6.93
CA GLN A 34 -56.89 39.58 6.28
C GLN A 34 -56.78 39.84 4.75
N SER A 35 -56.88 38.87 3.82
CA SER A 35 -58.03 38.15 3.21
C SER A 35 -58.80 38.89 2.11
N THR A 36 -58.87 38.33 0.89
CA THR A 36 -60.09 38.12 0.08
C THR A 36 -59.85 37.18 -1.11
N THR A 37 -60.86 36.36 -1.39
CA THR A 37 -61.06 35.27 -2.37
C THR A 37 -61.38 35.70 -3.82
N SER A 38 -61.07 34.87 -4.84
CA SER A 38 -62.04 34.38 -5.87
C SER A 38 -61.41 33.49 -6.98
N GLN A 39 -62.02 32.31 -7.16
CA GLN A 39 -62.31 31.49 -8.37
C GLN A 39 -61.26 31.03 -9.41
N ARG A 40 -61.38 29.73 -9.77
CA ARG A 40 -60.70 28.91 -10.81
C ARG A 40 -61.28 29.14 -12.22
N PRO A 41 -60.55 28.84 -13.32
CA PRO A 41 -60.58 27.49 -13.94
C PRO A 41 -59.21 26.96 -14.43
N LEU A 42 -59.14 25.64 -14.63
CA LEU A 42 -58.02 24.85 -15.16
C LEU A 42 -57.67 25.21 -16.62
N PRO A 43 -56.42 24.94 -17.04
CA PRO A 43 -56.25 23.88 -18.04
C PRO A 43 -55.02 22.97 -17.81
N LEU A 44 -55.11 21.78 -18.41
CA LEU A 44 -54.09 20.74 -18.50
C LEU A 44 -52.79 21.25 -19.12
N SER A 45 -51.64 20.90 -18.53
CA SER A 45 -50.35 20.89 -19.22
C SER A 45 -49.36 19.93 -18.54
N LEU A 46 -48.82 18.98 -19.33
CA LEU A 46 -47.74 18.07 -18.96
C LEU A 46 -46.47 18.88 -18.64
N ALA A 47 -46.09 18.95 -17.36
CA ALA A 47 -44.79 19.49 -16.97
C ALA A 47 -43.72 18.37 -17.04
N LYS A 48 -42.88 18.43 -18.09
CA LYS A 48 -41.61 17.70 -18.15
C LYS A 48 -40.70 18.19 -17.02
N LEU A 49 -40.38 17.32 -16.06
CA LEU A 49 -39.37 17.58 -15.04
C LEU A 49 -37.99 17.61 -15.73
N THR A 50 -37.49 18.80 -16.04
CA THR A 50 -36.11 19.00 -16.50
C THR A 50 -35.23 19.11 -15.27
N LEU A 51 -34.38 18.09 -15.06
CA LEU A 51 -33.34 18.09 -14.04
C LEU A 51 -32.32 19.19 -14.38
N ARG A 52 -32.36 20.32 -13.66
CA ARG A 52 -31.34 21.37 -13.75
C ARG A 52 -30.00 20.79 -13.26
N ALA A 53 -29.12 20.44 -14.20
CA ALA A 53 -27.71 20.28 -13.94
C ALA A 53 -27.15 21.60 -13.41
N ARG A 54 -26.58 21.59 -12.20
CA ARG A 54 -25.80 22.73 -11.69
C ARG A 54 -24.53 22.83 -12.52
N LEU A 55 -24.53 23.74 -13.49
CA LEU A 55 -23.33 24.16 -14.21
C LEU A 55 -22.47 24.97 -13.24
N PHE A 56 -21.25 24.49 -12.98
CA PHE A 56 -20.26 25.24 -12.22
C PHE A 56 -19.85 26.49 -13.01
N SER A 57 -20.03 27.66 -12.40
CA SER A 57 -19.55 28.94 -12.92
C SER A 57 -18.03 29.00 -12.84
N THR A 58 -17.36 29.06 -13.98
CA THR A 58 -15.91 29.23 -14.11
C THR A 58 -15.53 30.71 -14.04
N THR A 59 -15.03 31.17 -12.90
CA THR A 59 -14.11 32.32 -12.87
C THR A 59 -12.70 31.76 -12.79
N CYS A 60 -12.08 31.64 -13.97
CA CYS A 60 -10.73 31.13 -14.16
C CYS A 60 -9.71 32.24 -13.82
N SER A 61 -8.95 32.07 -12.75
CA SER A 61 -7.66 32.76 -12.61
C SER A 61 -6.69 32.10 -13.58
N ALA A 62 -6.14 32.86 -14.53
CA ALA A 62 -5.29 32.36 -15.61
C ALA A 62 -4.05 31.61 -15.07
N THR A 63 -4.15 30.29 -15.01
CA THR A 63 -3.00 29.37 -14.94
C THR A 63 -2.52 29.09 -16.35
N ALA A 64 -1.19 28.99 -16.54
CA ALA A 64 -0.57 28.61 -17.81
C ALA A 64 -1.29 27.41 -18.47
N PRO A 65 -1.39 27.37 -19.81
CA PRO A 65 -2.12 26.30 -20.50
C PRO A 65 -1.52 24.94 -20.11
N ALA A 66 -2.38 24.05 -19.61
CA ALA A 66 -1.99 22.69 -19.26
C ALA A 66 -1.40 22.01 -20.50
N SER A 67 -0.21 21.44 -20.36
CA SER A 67 0.43 20.66 -21.41
C SER A 67 -0.40 19.41 -21.71
N ALA A 68 -0.34 18.94 -22.95
CA ALA A 68 -1.12 17.79 -23.39
C ALA A 68 -0.86 16.56 -22.50
N PRO A 69 -1.92 15.81 -22.11
CA PRO A 69 -1.81 14.62 -21.27
C PRO A 69 -0.96 13.55 -21.96
N GLN A 70 -0.25 12.73 -21.18
CA GLN A 70 0.62 11.67 -21.70
C GLN A 70 0.29 10.33 -21.05
N ALA A 71 0.03 9.31 -21.87
CA ALA A 71 -0.23 7.95 -21.41
C ALA A 71 0.94 7.02 -21.79
N TYR A 72 1.39 6.23 -20.82
CA TYR A 72 2.49 5.27 -20.93
C TYR A 72 2.00 3.88 -20.51
N VAL A 73 2.44 2.84 -21.23
CA VAL A 73 2.19 1.44 -20.89
C VAL A 73 3.50 0.68 -20.91
N SER A 74 3.86 0.06 -19.78
CA SER A 74 5.04 -0.81 -19.72
C SER A 74 4.72 -2.20 -20.25
N LEU A 75 5.53 -2.68 -21.19
CA LEU A 75 5.56 -4.07 -21.62
C LEU A 75 6.49 -4.91 -20.74
N SER A 76 7.34 -4.28 -19.93
CA SER A 76 8.19 -4.97 -18.97
C SER A 76 7.39 -5.43 -17.76
N THR A 77 7.67 -6.65 -17.33
CA THR A 77 7.16 -7.21 -16.06
C THR A 77 8.16 -7.06 -14.91
N ASN A 78 9.29 -6.40 -15.13
CA ASN A 78 10.32 -6.24 -14.10
C ASN A 78 9.92 -5.15 -13.10
N PRO A 79 9.75 -5.48 -11.80
CA PRO A 79 9.28 -4.51 -10.81
C PRO A 79 10.27 -3.36 -10.57
N TRP A 80 11.58 -3.60 -10.69
CA TRP A 80 12.59 -2.54 -10.53
C TRP A 80 12.57 -1.58 -11.70
N PHE A 81 12.46 -2.09 -12.94
CA PHE A 81 12.30 -1.26 -14.12
C PHE A 81 11.04 -0.39 -14.01
N ASN A 82 9.88 -0.99 -13.71
CA ASN A 82 8.61 -0.27 -13.66
C ASN A 82 8.60 0.84 -12.59
N LEU A 83 9.15 0.57 -11.39
CA LEU A 83 9.26 1.59 -10.34
C LEU A 83 10.32 2.66 -10.67
N ALA A 84 11.42 2.30 -11.34
CA ALA A 84 12.41 3.25 -11.80
C ALA A 84 11.83 4.17 -12.89
N PHE A 85 11.05 3.61 -13.81
CA PHE A 85 10.38 4.36 -14.87
C PHE A 85 9.29 5.28 -14.30
N GLU A 86 8.48 4.81 -13.35
CA GLU A 86 7.52 5.66 -12.62
C GLU A 86 8.23 6.88 -11.99
N ASP A 87 9.31 6.67 -11.24
CA ASP A 87 10.01 7.78 -10.60
C ASP A 87 10.78 8.65 -11.60
N HIS A 88 11.24 8.10 -12.73
CA HIS A 88 11.81 8.89 -13.82
C HIS A 88 10.76 9.85 -14.39
N LEU A 89 9.58 9.34 -14.81
CA LEU A 89 8.47 10.17 -15.31
C LEU A 89 8.12 11.27 -14.31
N PHE A 90 8.05 10.93 -13.01
CA PHE A 90 7.72 11.86 -11.94
C PHE A 90 8.72 13.01 -11.83
N ARG A 91 10.01 12.75 -12.03
CA ARG A 91 11.09 13.73 -11.82
C ARG A 91 11.47 14.54 -13.05
N THR A 92 11.27 13.99 -14.26
CA THR A 92 11.80 14.60 -15.49
C THR A 92 10.74 15.32 -16.31
N ILE A 93 9.48 14.88 -16.26
CA ILE A 93 8.40 15.53 -16.99
C ILE A 93 7.88 16.74 -16.20
N ASP A 94 7.47 17.78 -16.92
CA ASP A 94 6.92 19.00 -16.32
C ASP A 94 5.68 18.70 -15.46
N ALA A 95 5.55 19.41 -14.34
CA ALA A 95 4.47 19.22 -13.38
C ALA A 95 3.10 19.60 -13.96
N SER A 96 3.03 20.48 -14.97
CA SER A 96 1.79 20.83 -15.66
C SER A 96 1.26 19.72 -16.55
N THR A 97 2.06 18.70 -16.87
CA THR A 97 1.68 17.58 -17.74
C THR A 97 1.04 16.46 -16.92
N PRO A 98 -0.27 16.17 -17.12
CA PRO A 98 -0.89 14.98 -16.56
C PRO A 98 -0.27 13.73 -17.18
N ILE A 99 0.09 12.75 -16.36
CA ILE A 99 0.61 11.45 -16.80
C ILE A 99 -0.30 10.34 -16.31
N CYS A 100 -0.54 9.36 -17.18
CA CYS A 100 -1.01 8.03 -16.82
C CYS A 100 0.07 7.00 -17.17
N PHE A 101 0.47 6.18 -16.22
CA PHE A 101 1.40 5.07 -16.43
C PHE A 101 0.79 3.76 -15.93
N LEU A 102 0.73 2.75 -16.80
CA LEU A 102 0.14 1.45 -16.52
C LEU A 102 1.18 0.34 -16.71
N TYR A 103 1.23 -0.61 -15.80
CA TYR A 103 2.23 -1.68 -15.83
C TYR A 103 1.81 -2.91 -15.03
N ARG A 104 2.43 -4.06 -15.27
CA ARG A 104 2.35 -5.26 -14.41
C ARG A 104 3.72 -5.65 -13.94
N ASN A 105 3.78 -6.33 -12.80
CA ASN A 105 5.02 -6.91 -12.32
C ASN A 105 4.92 -8.43 -12.32
N SER A 106 6.02 -9.11 -12.58
CA SER A 106 6.22 -10.50 -12.21
C SER A 106 6.02 -10.66 -10.69
N PRO A 107 5.75 -11.89 -10.21
CA PRO A 107 5.50 -12.15 -8.80
C PRO A 107 6.52 -11.46 -7.89
N CYS A 108 6.06 -10.54 -7.04
CA CYS A 108 6.90 -9.84 -6.06
C CYS A 108 6.07 -9.28 -4.91
N VAL A 109 6.73 -8.95 -3.80
CA VAL A 109 6.14 -8.18 -2.70
C VAL A 109 6.71 -6.77 -2.71
N VAL A 110 5.83 -5.77 -2.74
CA VAL A 110 6.21 -4.35 -2.75
C VAL A 110 5.93 -3.72 -1.39
N VAL A 111 6.98 -3.46 -0.63
CA VAL A 111 6.90 -2.75 0.66
C VAL A 111 6.91 -1.24 0.46
N GLY A 112 6.18 -0.52 1.31
CA GLY A 112 6.15 0.94 1.34
C GLY A 112 7.46 1.53 1.83
N ARG A 113 7.73 2.79 1.44
CA ARG A 113 9.00 3.47 1.73
C ARG A 113 9.45 3.35 3.18
N ASN A 114 8.55 3.61 4.13
CA ASN A 114 8.84 3.70 5.56
C ASN A 114 8.38 2.45 6.33
N GLN A 115 8.32 1.28 5.68
CA GLN A 115 7.93 0.04 6.34
C GLN A 115 9.16 -0.76 6.80
N ASN A 116 8.96 -1.57 7.85
CA ASN A 116 9.96 -2.52 8.31
C ASN A 116 9.71 -3.89 7.65
N PRO A 117 10.58 -4.37 6.75
CA PRO A 117 10.35 -5.61 6.02
C PRO A 117 10.35 -6.84 6.94
N TRP A 118 11.14 -6.82 8.02
CA TRP A 118 11.19 -7.89 9.02
C TRP A 118 9.96 -7.96 9.91
N LYS A 119 9.11 -6.93 9.90
CA LYS A 119 7.82 -6.90 10.60
C LYS A 119 6.66 -7.26 9.67
N GLU A 120 6.78 -6.90 8.40
CA GLU A 120 5.68 -6.99 7.43
C GLU A 120 5.68 -8.30 6.64
N LEU A 121 6.84 -8.96 6.53
CA LEU A 121 7.04 -10.06 5.60
C LEU A 121 7.40 -11.35 6.31
N ASN A 122 6.98 -12.47 5.71
CA ASN A 122 7.45 -13.79 6.07
C ASN A 122 8.60 -14.19 5.13
N ALA A 123 9.84 -13.90 5.54
CA ALA A 123 11.03 -14.15 4.72
C ALA A 123 11.20 -15.63 4.33
N SER A 124 10.90 -16.54 5.26
CA SER A 124 10.99 -17.99 5.02
C SER A 124 9.98 -18.45 3.96
N ALA A 125 8.71 -18.06 4.10
CA ALA A 125 7.68 -18.38 3.12
C ALA A 125 7.92 -17.72 1.75
N MET A 126 8.53 -16.53 1.71
CA MET A 126 8.92 -15.89 0.44
C MET A 126 10.05 -16.63 -0.25
N ARG A 127 11.06 -17.09 0.52
CA ARG A 127 12.19 -17.87 -0.02
C ARG A 127 11.77 -19.20 -0.61
N SER A 128 10.85 -19.93 0.03
CA SER A 128 10.42 -21.24 -0.45
C SER A 128 9.74 -21.21 -1.83
N ILE A 129 9.20 -20.06 -2.22
CA ILE A 129 8.56 -19.85 -3.53
C ILE A 129 9.31 -18.86 -4.43
N GLY A 130 10.53 -18.46 -4.06
CA GLY A 130 11.34 -17.52 -4.85
C GLY A 130 10.71 -16.15 -5.05
N LEU A 131 9.96 -15.63 -4.07
CA LEU A 131 9.23 -14.37 -4.19
C LEU A 131 10.08 -13.17 -3.74
N PRO A 132 10.54 -12.30 -4.66
CA PRO A 132 11.38 -11.17 -4.30
C PRO A 132 10.62 -10.04 -3.62
N MET A 133 11.31 -9.36 -2.70
CA MET A 133 10.90 -8.09 -2.12
C MET A 133 11.45 -6.91 -2.95
N VAL A 134 10.61 -5.90 -3.13
CA VAL A 134 10.95 -4.60 -3.70
C VAL A 134 10.43 -3.49 -2.78
N ARG A 135 11.15 -2.37 -2.66
CA ARG A 135 10.68 -1.19 -1.90
C ARG A 135 10.32 -0.06 -2.85
N ARG A 136 9.10 0.47 -2.74
CA ARG A 136 8.66 1.63 -3.55
C ARG A 136 8.99 2.97 -2.88
N ARG A 137 8.96 4.05 -3.67
CA ARG A 137 9.26 5.40 -3.18
C ARG A 137 8.10 6.10 -2.46
N SER A 138 6.86 5.65 -2.67
CA SER A 138 5.67 6.16 -1.96
C SER A 138 5.50 5.50 -0.58
N GLY A 139 4.69 6.13 0.28
CA GLY A 139 4.30 5.56 1.57
C GLY A 139 3.21 4.48 1.44
N GLY A 140 2.59 4.12 2.56
CA GLY A 140 1.52 3.10 2.63
C GLY A 140 2.02 1.70 3.01
N GLY A 141 1.10 0.73 2.96
CA GLY A 141 1.34 -0.66 3.39
C GLY A 141 1.97 -1.56 2.32
N THR A 142 2.14 -2.83 2.65
CA THR A 142 2.74 -3.85 1.80
C THR A 142 1.69 -4.44 0.87
N VAL A 143 2.06 -4.72 -0.38
CA VAL A 143 1.18 -5.36 -1.37
C VAL A 143 1.91 -6.46 -2.14
N TYR A 144 1.18 -7.49 -2.57
CA TYR A 144 1.69 -8.52 -3.47
C TYR A 144 1.26 -8.21 -4.91
N HIS A 145 2.19 -8.36 -5.84
CA HIS A 145 1.93 -8.25 -7.27
C HIS A 145 2.22 -9.59 -7.95
N ASP A 146 1.46 -9.89 -8.98
CA ASP A 146 1.74 -10.88 -10.03
C ASP A 146 1.11 -10.39 -11.34
N LEU A 147 1.10 -11.23 -12.38
CA LEU A 147 0.52 -10.87 -13.68
C LEU A 147 -1.01 -10.76 -13.70
N GLY A 148 -1.69 -11.25 -12.65
CA GLY A 148 -3.12 -11.04 -12.41
C GLY A 148 -3.44 -9.71 -11.71
N ASN A 149 -2.41 -8.95 -11.30
CA ASN A 149 -2.53 -7.60 -10.77
C ASN A 149 -2.03 -6.57 -11.79
N THR A 150 -2.84 -5.56 -12.11
CA THR A 150 -2.39 -4.39 -12.90
C THR A 150 -2.16 -3.18 -12.03
N ASN A 151 -1.04 -2.50 -12.22
CA ASN A 151 -0.72 -1.26 -11.54
C ASN A 151 -1.03 -0.06 -12.44
N TYR A 152 -1.48 1.02 -11.83
CA TYR A 152 -1.70 2.31 -12.47
C TYR A 152 -1.03 3.42 -11.65
N SER A 153 -0.58 4.48 -12.30
CA SER A 153 0.07 5.63 -11.68
C SER A 153 -0.31 6.91 -12.41
N PHE A 154 -0.95 7.84 -11.71
CA PHE A 154 -1.38 9.13 -12.24
C PHE A 154 -0.58 10.25 -11.63
N HIS A 155 0.09 11.06 -12.45
CA HIS A 155 0.93 12.16 -11.98
C HIS A 155 0.32 13.48 -12.42
N ILE A 156 0.21 14.43 -11.50
CA ILE A 156 -0.38 15.75 -11.74
C ILE A 156 0.36 16.81 -10.94
N ALA A 157 0.08 18.07 -11.26
CA ALA A 157 0.50 19.20 -10.44
C ALA A 157 0.01 19.00 -8.99
N ARG A 158 0.86 19.35 -8.02
CA ARG A 158 0.56 19.15 -6.60
C ARG A 158 -0.68 19.92 -6.17
N GLU A 159 -0.91 21.08 -6.76
CA GLU A 159 -2.03 21.98 -6.46
C GLU A 159 -3.37 21.40 -6.92
N ALA A 160 -3.34 20.56 -7.98
CA ALA A 160 -4.51 19.85 -8.48
C ALA A 160 -4.74 18.49 -7.77
N PHE A 161 -3.84 18.10 -6.87
CA PHE A 161 -3.86 16.77 -6.29
C PHE A 161 -4.98 16.58 -5.27
N ASP A 162 -5.88 15.65 -5.60
CA ASP A 162 -6.88 15.09 -4.70
C ASP A 162 -6.81 13.56 -4.70
N ARG A 163 -6.95 12.96 -3.51
CA ARG A 163 -6.81 11.50 -3.32
C ARG A 163 -7.94 10.72 -3.97
N ARG A 164 -9.11 11.33 -4.15
CA ARG A 164 -10.33 10.67 -4.61
C ARG A 164 -10.45 10.68 -6.13
N THR A 165 -10.03 11.76 -6.77
CA THR A 165 -10.16 12.03 -8.21
C THR A 165 -9.74 10.84 -9.09
N HIS A 166 -8.54 10.31 -8.88
CA HIS A 166 -8.00 9.22 -9.69
C HIS A 166 -8.57 7.84 -9.31
N ALA A 167 -8.95 7.63 -8.04
CA ALA A 167 -9.69 6.44 -7.65
C ALA A 167 -11.07 6.40 -8.34
N GLU A 168 -11.74 7.55 -8.44
CA GLU A 168 -13.02 7.67 -9.16
C GLU A 168 -12.85 7.51 -10.66
N LEU A 169 -11.75 8.03 -11.24
CA LEU A 169 -11.38 7.79 -12.64
C LEU A 169 -11.30 6.28 -12.92
N VAL A 170 -10.56 5.52 -12.11
CA VAL A 170 -10.44 4.06 -12.28
C VAL A 170 -11.78 3.36 -12.06
N ALA A 171 -12.59 3.77 -11.08
CA ALA A 171 -13.93 3.22 -10.88
C ALA A 171 -14.85 3.45 -12.09
N ARG A 172 -14.81 4.65 -12.70
CA ARG A 172 -15.54 4.95 -13.94
C ARG A 172 -15.06 4.11 -15.11
N ALA A 173 -13.74 3.89 -15.23
CA ALA A 173 -13.16 3.02 -16.25
C ALA A 173 -13.68 1.58 -16.13
N LEU A 174 -13.74 1.02 -14.92
CA LEU A 174 -14.27 -0.32 -14.66
C LEU A 174 -15.77 -0.45 -14.99
N ASN A 175 -16.55 0.58 -14.70
CA ASN A 175 -18.00 0.56 -14.95
C ASN A 175 -18.37 0.83 -16.41
N SER A 176 -17.44 1.34 -17.21
CA SER A 176 -17.66 1.69 -18.63
C SER A 176 -17.14 0.59 -19.57
N PRO A 177 -17.64 0.49 -20.82
CA PRO A 177 -17.04 -0.37 -21.83
C PRO A 177 -15.55 -0.05 -22.05
N PRO A 178 -14.68 -1.05 -22.29
CA PRO A 178 -15.01 -2.45 -22.53
C PRO A 178 -15.31 -3.29 -21.28
N THR A 179 -14.87 -2.88 -20.09
CA THR A 179 -15.03 -3.67 -18.86
C THR A 179 -16.49 -3.82 -18.45
N GLY A 180 -17.21 -2.70 -18.27
CA GLY A 180 -18.64 -2.67 -18.07
C GLY A 180 -19.13 -3.53 -16.89
N LEU A 181 -18.55 -3.37 -15.68
CA LEU A 181 -18.97 -4.14 -14.51
C LEU A 181 -20.48 -4.03 -14.23
N GLN A 182 -21.06 -2.85 -14.49
CA GLN A 182 -22.50 -2.64 -14.32
C GLN A 182 -23.38 -3.35 -15.34
N LEU A 183 -22.77 -3.88 -16.41
CA LEU A 183 -23.44 -4.66 -17.43
C LEU A 183 -23.37 -6.16 -17.12
N SER A 184 -22.62 -6.59 -16.09
CA SER A 184 -22.53 -8.00 -15.71
C SER A 184 -23.88 -8.57 -15.30
N ARG A 185 -24.07 -9.87 -15.53
CA ARG A 185 -25.20 -10.67 -15.08
C ARG A 185 -24.86 -11.58 -13.90
N SER A 186 -23.69 -11.39 -13.29
CA SER A 186 -23.27 -12.18 -12.14
C SER A 186 -24.20 -11.97 -10.94
N ASP A 187 -24.51 -13.04 -10.23
CA ASP A 187 -25.20 -13.05 -8.94
C ASP A 187 -24.23 -12.98 -7.75
N LEU A 188 -22.92 -13.11 -8.00
CA LEU A 188 -21.86 -13.09 -6.99
C LEU A 188 -21.53 -11.67 -6.52
N ALA A 189 -21.86 -10.64 -7.30
CA ALA A 189 -21.56 -9.23 -7.01
C ALA A 189 -22.75 -8.31 -7.30
N ARG A 190 -22.81 -7.14 -6.64
CA ARG A 190 -23.81 -6.08 -6.93
C ARG A 190 -23.46 -5.38 -8.24
N THR A 191 -24.02 -5.87 -9.33
CA THR A 191 -23.79 -5.35 -10.67
C THR A 191 -24.36 -3.94 -10.85
N ASP A 192 -25.54 -3.62 -10.31
CA ASP A 192 -26.12 -2.26 -10.32
C ASP A 192 -25.21 -1.18 -9.72
N MET A 193 -24.33 -1.54 -8.78
CA MET A 193 -23.32 -0.65 -8.22
C MET A 193 -22.01 -0.69 -9.02
N GLY A 194 -21.54 -1.88 -9.38
CA GLY A 194 -20.24 -2.07 -10.01
C GLY A 194 -19.07 -1.75 -9.06
N ALA A 195 -18.01 -1.15 -9.58
CA ALA A 195 -16.90 -0.64 -8.76
C ALA A 195 -17.19 0.78 -8.24
N TYR A 196 -16.79 1.08 -7.01
CA TYR A 196 -16.97 2.38 -6.39
C TYR A 196 -15.82 2.74 -5.44
N VAL A 197 -15.74 4.02 -5.07
CA VAL A 197 -14.72 4.53 -4.14
C VAL A 197 -15.35 4.75 -2.77
N ASN A 198 -14.86 4.02 -1.77
CA ASN A 198 -15.38 4.11 -0.41
C ASN A 198 -14.92 5.39 0.33
N GLY A 199 -15.30 5.53 1.60
CA GLY A 199 -14.91 6.69 2.43
C GLY A 199 -13.41 6.80 2.71
N ARG A 200 -12.65 5.72 2.49
CA ARG A 200 -11.19 5.68 2.66
C ARG A 200 -10.41 5.92 1.36
N ASN A 201 -11.10 6.16 0.25
CA ASN A 201 -10.54 6.26 -1.10
C ASN A 201 -9.94 4.94 -1.62
N ASP A 202 -10.43 3.80 -1.12
CA ASP A 202 -10.16 2.50 -1.72
C ASP A 202 -11.22 2.19 -2.79
N ILE A 203 -10.82 1.51 -3.86
CA ILE A 203 -11.76 1.03 -4.88
C ILE A 203 -12.25 -0.36 -4.44
N CYS A 204 -13.56 -0.47 -4.33
CA CYS A 204 -14.24 -1.64 -3.78
C CYS A 204 -15.33 -2.11 -4.74
N ILE A 205 -15.74 -3.36 -4.53
CA ILE A 205 -16.97 -3.95 -5.04
C ILE A 205 -17.78 -4.50 -3.87
N ARG A 206 -19.03 -4.88 -4.13
CA ARG A 206 -19.91 -5.54 -3.16
C ARG A 206 -20.15 -6.97 -3.65
N VAL A 207 -19.78 -7.98 -2.87
CA VAL A 207 -19.94 -9.41 -3.19
C VAL A 207 -20.92 -10.07 -2.23
N LYS A 208 -21.61 -11.11 -2.68
CA LYS A 208 -22.60 -11.83 -1.88
C LYS A 208 -21.94 -12.50 -0.67
N GLN A 209 -22.62 -12.57 0.46
CA GLN A 209 -22.18 -13.35 1.62
C GLN A 209 -21.84 -14.79 1.22
N GLY A 210 -20.74 -15.31 1.76
CA GLY A 210 -20.22 -16.64 1.41
C GLY A 210 -19.50 -16.73 0.06
N TYR A 211 -19.24 -15.59 -0.59
CA TYR A 211 -18.43 -15.51 -1.83
C TYR A 211 -17.09 -16.24 -1.72
N ASP A 212 -16.43 -16.14 -0.57
CA ASP A 212 -15.27 -16.94 -0.22
C ASP A 212 -15.32 -17.43 1.23
N SER A 213 -14.51 -18.46 1.52
CA SER A 213 -14.29 -18.97 2.87
C SER A 213 -13.56 -17.98 3.78
N LYS A 214 -13.14 -16.82 3.25
CA LYS A 214 -12.41 -15.76 3.97
C LYS A 214 -13.34 -14.65 4.48
N SER A 215 -14.66 -14.83 4.39
CA SER A 215 -15.63 -13.96 5.05
C SER A 215 -15.35 -13.94 6.56
N THR A 216 -15.17 -12.75 7.12
CA THR A 216 -14.82 -12.55 8.54
C THR A 216 -16.04 -12.07 9.30
N LYS A 217 -16.05 -12.23 10.63
CA LYS A 217 -17.12 -11.66 11.48
C LYS A 217 -17.38 -10.18 11.18
N LYS A 218 -16.31 -9.41 10.91
CA LYS A 218 -16.38 -8.00 10.53
C LYS A 218 -17.11 -7.79 9.20
N THR A 219 -16.79 -8.58 8.16
CA THR A 219 -17.45 -8.40 6.86
C THR A 219 -18.92 -8.80 6.90
N PHE A 220 -19.27 -9.77 7.75
CA PHE A 220 -20.67 -10.11 8.01
C PHE A 220 -21.44 -8.97 8.68
N GLU A 221 -20.84 -8.30 9.68
CA GLU A 221 -21.45 -7.15 10.37
C GLU A 221 -21.57 -5.91 9.45
N GLU A 222 -20.70 -5.77 8.45
CA GLU A 222 -20.68 -4.66 7.49
C GLU A 222 -21.46 -4.96 6.18
N ALA A 223 -22.12 -6.11 6.11
CA ALA A 223 -22.95 -6.47 4.96
C ALA A 223 -24.16 -5.54 4.85
N ASP A 224 -24.56 -5.22 3.61
CA ASP A 224 -25.79 -4.45 3.39
C ASP A 224 -27.05 -5.27 3.71
N GLU A 225 -28.21 -4.61 3.71
CA GLU A 225 -29.52 -5.27 3.97
C GLU A 225 -29.82 -6.43 3.01
N LYS A 226 -29.13 -6.49 1.87
CA LYS A 226 -29.27 -7.54 0.85
C LYS A 226 -28.21 -8.63 0.97
N GLY A 227 -27.37 -8.59 2.02
CA GLY A 227 -26.34 -9.59 2.27
C GLY A 227 -25.11 -9.45 1.37
N TYR A 228 -24.77 -8.23 0.93
CA TYR A 228 -23.53 -7.97 0.18
C TYR A 228 -22.45 -7.30 1.04
N GLU A 229 -21.29 -7.94 1.08
CA GLU A 229 -20.09 -7.51 1.80
C GLU A 229 -19.18 -6.67 0.89
N GLU A 230 -18.52 -5.66 1.47
CA GLU A 230 -17.51 -4.87 0.77
C GLU A 230 -16.19 -5.65 0.63
N ARG A 231 -15.65 -5.70 -0.59
CA ARG A 231 -14.32 -6.25 -0.87
C ARG A 231 -13.49 -5.26 -1.65
N LYS A 232 -12.25 -5.07 -1.20
CA LYS A 232 -11.28 -4.19 -1.85
C LYS A 232 -10.72 -4.86 -3.11
N VAL A 233 -10.69 -4.12 -4.21
CA VAL A 233 -10.12 -4.59 -5.49
C VAL A 233 -8.89 -3.79 -5.91
N SER A 234 -8.62 -2.67 -5.24
CA SER A 234 -7.48 -1.79 -5.51
C SER A 234 -6.92 -1.19 -4.23
N GLY A 235 -5.60 -1.28 -4.04
CA GLY A 235 -4.87 -0.54 -3.00
C GLY A 235 -4.19 0.70 -3.56
N SER A 236 -4.31 1.83 -2.87
CA SER A 236 -3.75 3.12 -3.29
C SER A 236 -2.61 3.58 -2.38
N ALA A 237 -1.61 4.21 -2.99
CA ALA A 237 -0.54 4.94 -2.30
C ALA A 237 -0.18 6.23 -3.05
N TYR A 238 0.42 7.17 -2.33
CA TYR A 238 0.62 8.53 -2.81
C TYR A 238 2.02 9.04 -2.49
N LYS A 239 2.54 9.94 -3.33
CA LYS A 239 3.77 10.69 -3.08
C LYS A 239 3.61 12.11 -3.58
N LEU A 240 3.91 13.08 -2.72
CA LEU A 240 3.86 14.51 -3.03
C LEU A 240 5.27 15.08 -2.82
N VAL A 241 5.83 15.71 -3.85
CA VAL A 241 7.16 16.34 -3.79
C VAL A 241 7.14 17.64 -4.57
N ASN A 242 7.56 18.74 -3.92
CA ASN A 242 7.66 20.06 -4.54
C ASN A 242 6.36 20.47 -5.26
N LYS A 243 6.38 20.57 -6.60
CA LYS A 243 5.27 20.97 -7.48
C LYS A 243 4.46 19.81 -8.05
N ARG A 244 4.79 18.56 -7.70
CA ARG A 244 4.18 17.37 -8.31
C ARG A 244 3.68 16.36 -7.28
N ALA A 245 2.62 15.67 -7.64
CA ALA A 245 2.08 14.55 -6.89
C ALA A 245 1.83 13.37 -7.82
N TYR A 246 1.94 12.14 -7.29
CA TYR A 246 1.35 10.98 -7.92
C TYR A 246 0.49 10.16 -6.98
N HIS A 247 -0.55 9.59 -7.55
CA HIS A 247 -1.35 8.49 -7.00
C HIS A 247 -1.04 7.25 -7.82
N HIS A 248 -0.58 6.20 -7.17
CA HIS A 248 -0.52 4.89 -7.81
C HIS A 248 -1.34 3.88 -7.03
N GLY A 249 -1.74 2.82 -7.72
CA GLY A 249 -2.47 1.75 -7.09
C GLY A 249 -2.40 0.44 -7.85
N THR A 250 -2.90 -0.59 -7.19
CA THR A 250 -3.01 -1.95 -7.70
C THR A 250 -4.43 -2.18 -8.23
N MET A 251 -4.63 -3.20 -9.04
CA MET A 251 -5.94 -3.62 -9.51
C MET A 251 -5.95 -5.14 -9.61
N LEU A 252 -6.70 -5.76 -8.71
CA LEU A 252 -6.84 -7.21 -8.59
C LEU A 252 -7.80 -7.72 -9.66
N LEU A 253 -7.26 -8.04 -10.84
CA LEU A 253 -8.04 -8.60 -11.94
C LEU A 253 -8.24 -10.11 -11.72
N SER A 254 -7.15 -10.83 -11.52
CA SER A 254 -7.11 -12.29 -11.35
C SER A 254 -5.83 -12.73 -10.62
N ALA A 255 -5.40 -11.98 -9.61
CA ALA A 255 -4.17 -12.23 -8.86
C ALA A 255 -4.27 -13.50 -7.98
N SER A 256 -3.14 -14.14 -7.70
CA SER A 256 -3.04 -15.28 -6.78
C SER A 256 -3.14 -14.82 -5.32
N LEU A 257 -4.38 -14.70 -4.83
CA LEU A 257 -4.67 -14.27 -3.46
C LEU A 257 -4.26 -15.31 -2.38
N GLY A 258 -3.91 -16.54 -2.78
CA GLY A 258 -3.35 -17.56 -1.88
C GLY A 258 -1.92 -17.20 -1.46
N SER A 259 -1.06 -16.92 -2.44
CA SER A 259 0.34 -16.53 -2.23
C SER A 259 0.47 -15.20 -1.48
N LEU A 260 -0.45 -14.25 -1.70
CA LEU A 260 -0.57 -13.00 -0.94
C LEU A 260 -0.65 -13.23 0.58
N GLY A 261 -1.41 -14.25 1.01
CA GLY A 261 -1.69 -14.47 2.43
C GLY A 261 -0.50 -15.03 3.21
N SER A 262 0.26 -15.96 2.64
CA SER A 262 1.39 -16.59 3.32
C SER A 262 2.61 -15.68 3.41
N SER A 263 2.85 -14.83 2.41
CA SER A 263 4.02 -13.95 2.38
C SER A 263 3.90 -12.70 3.27
N LEU A 264 2.68 -12.26 3.58
CA LEU A 264 2.40 -11.05 4.38
C LEU A 264 2.07 -11.32 5.85
N ARG A 265 2.08 -12.58 6.29
CA ARG A 265 1.80 -12.96 7.68
C ARG A 265 3.10 -13.17 8.44
N ASN A 266 3.41 -12.21 9.31
CA ASN A 266 4.53 -12.30 10.23
C ASN A 266 4.01 -12.44 11.67
N ASP A 267 4.52 -13.44 12.35
CA ASP A 267 4.17 -13.97 13.67
C ASP A 267 5.02 -13.39 14.80
N ARG A 268 5.97 -12.49 14.51
CA ARG A 268 6.83 -11.85 15.51
C ARG A 268 6.10 -10.95 16.51
N GLY A 269 4.82 -10.68 16.30
CA GLY A 269 3.94 -10.10 17.33
C GLY A 269 4.53 -8.86 18.00
N GLU A 270 4.54 -8.80 19.33
CA GLU A 270 5.06 -7.66 20.10
C GLU A 270 6.59 -7.64 20.25
N LEU A 271 7.28 -8.70 19.86
CA LEU A 271 8.74 -8.85 20.02
C LEU A 271 9.54 -7.85 19.18
N LEU A 272 8.99 -7.44 18.03
CA LEU A 272 9.57 -6.42 17.15
C LEU A 272 8.74 -5.13 17.22
N VAL A 273 9.27 -4.13 17.93
CA VAL A 273 8.69 -2.80 18.07
C VAL A 273 9.37 -1.85 17.10
N THR A 274 8.63 -1.23 16.18
CA THR A 274 9.20 -0.40 15.10
C THR A 274 8.48 0.93 14.95
N LYS A 275 9.20 1.97 14.54
CA LYS A 275 8.64 3.28 14.10
C LYS A 275 8.12 3.23 12.65
N GLY A 276 8.17 2.07 12.01
CA GLY A 276 7.71 1.87 10.63
C GLY A 276 6.19 1.94 10.48
N VAL A 277 5.74 2.30 9.28
CA VAL A 277 4.32 2.31 8.93
C VAL A 277 3.79 0.88 8.82
N ALA A 278 2.80 0.54 9.65
CA ALA A 278 2.15 -0.76 9.59
C ALA A 278 1.20 -0.88 8.39
N SER A 279 1.08 -2.08 7.83
CA SER A 279 -0.01 -2.37 6.88
C SER A 279 -1.36 -2.39 7.58
N VAL A 280 -2.41 -2.01 6.84
CA VAL A 280 -3.80 -2.14 7.29
C VAL A 280 -4.45 -3.28 6.49
N PRO A 281 -4.65 -4.47 7.10
CA PRO A 281 -5.31 -5.58 6.43
C PRO A 281 -6.73 -5.20 5.99
N ALA A 282 -7.11 -5.65 4.80
CA ALA A 282 -8.45 -5.50 4.26
C ALA A 282 -8.85 -6.77 3.51
N PRO A 283 -10.12 -7.19 3.57
CA PRO A 283 -10.62 -8.28 2.74
C PRO A 283 -10.62 -7.84 1.27
N VAL A 284 -10.03 -8.67 0.41
CA VAL A 284 -9.85 -8.38 -1.01
C VAL A 284 -10.59 -9.38 -1.88
N ALA A 285 -10.89 -9.01 -3.12
CA ALA A 285 -11.43 -9.90 -4.14
C ALA A 285 -10.79 -9.62 -5.50
N ASN A 286 -10.75 -10.64 -6.36
CA ASN A 286 -10.44 -10.44 -7.78
C ASN A 286 -11.72 -10.07 -8.53
N LEU A 287 -11.61 -9.15 -9.48
CA LEU A 287 -12.73 -8.80 -10.34
C LEU A 287 -13.19 -9.98 -11.20
N SER A 288 -12.27 -10.79 -11.73
CA SER A 288 -12.61 -11.93 -12.60
C SER A 288 -13.42 -13.02 -11.88
N ASP A 289 -13.19 -13.17 -10.58
CA ASP A 289 -13.88 -14.15 -9.75
C ASP A 289 -15.27 -13.63 -9.34
N ALA A 290 -15.39 -12.30 -9.12
CA ALA A 290 -16.65 -11.65 -8.76
C ALA A 290 -17.59 -11.41 -9.97
N PHE A 291 -17.04 -11.29 -11.17
CA PHE A 291 -17.77 -11.06 -12.42
C PHE A 291 -17.34 -12.06 -13.51
N PRO A 292 -17.65 -13.36 -13.34
CA PRO A 292 -17.14 -14.42 -14.22
C PRO A 292 -17.60 -14.28 -15.68
N ASP A 293 -18.80 -13.73 -15.91
CA ASP A 293 -19.32 -13.44 -17.24
C ASP A 293 -18.58 -12.29 -17.96
N ARG A 294 -17.81 -11.50 -17.21
CA ARG A 294 -16.97 -10.40 -17.72
C ARG A 294 -15.48 -10.73 -17.73
N LYS A 295 -15.07 -11.95 -17.39
CA LYS A 295 -13.67 -12.37 -17.29
C LYS A 295 -12.81 -12.01 -18.51
N ALA A 296 -13.35 -12.15 -19.72
CA ALA A 296 -12.65 -11.77 -20.96
C ALA A 296 -12.38 -10.26 -21.07
N MET A 297 -13.26 -9.43 -20.52
CA MET A 297 -13.15 -7.96 -20.50
C MET A 297 -12.35 -7.44 -19.30
N LEU A 298 -11.92 -8.34 -18.42
CA LEU A 298 -11.12 -8.07 -17.22
C LEU A 298 -9.66 -8.50 -17.39
N SER A 299 -9.20 -8.63 -18.63
CA SER A 299 -7.78 -8.80 -18.94
C SER A 299 -7.00 -7.51 -18.68
N HIS A 300 -5.68 -7.63 -18.55
CA HIS A 300 -4.78 -6.47 -18.43
C HIS A 300 -5.00 -5.45 -19.55
N ASP A 301 -5.03 -5.91 -20.81
CA ASP A 301 -5.11 -5.02 -21.96
C ASP A 301 -6.46 -4.29 -22.03
N MET A 302 -7.56 -4.97 -21.67
CA MET A 302 -8.89 -4.36 -21.62
C MET A 302 -8.98 -3.32 -20.49
N PHE A 303 -8.39 -3.62 -19.33
CA PHE A 303 -8.31 -2.66 -18.22
C PHE A 303 -7.44 -1.45 -18.59
N VAL A 304 -6.28 -1.67 -19.22
CA VAL A 304 -5.40 -0.60 -19.73
C VAL A 304 -6.16 0.31 -20.69
N GLN A 305 -6.87 -0.28 -21.66
CA GLN A 305 -7.68 0.48 -22.61
C GLN A 305 -8.76 1.31 -21.91
N ALA A 306 -9.50 0.72 -20.97
CA ALA A 306 -10.54 1.41 -20.21
C ALA A 306 -9.97 2.61 -19.42
N VAL A 307 -8.84 2.42 -18.74
CA VAL A 307 -8.21 3.47 -17.93
C VAL A 307 -7.63 4.58 -18.79
N VAL A 308 -6.98 4.26 -19.91
CA VAL A 308 -6.45 5.27 -20.84
C VAL A 308 -7.58 6.12 -21.42
N ASN A 309 -8.66 5.50 -21.86
CA ASN A 309 -9.82 6.22 -22.39
C ASN A 309 -10.43 7.17 -21.35
N GLU A 310 -10.58 6.71 -20.12
CA GLU A 310 -11.12 7.53 -19.03
C GLU A 310 -10.14 8.62 -18.56
N PHE A 311 -8.83 8.36 -18.66
CA PHE A 311 -7.79 9.36 -18.41
C PHE A 311 -7.86 10.51 -19.41
N HIS A 312 -7.97 10.23 -20.70
CA HIS A 312 -8.10 11.28 -21.71
C HIS A 312 -9.45 12.01 -21.66
N ARG A 313 -10.53 11.35 -21.26
CA ARG A 313 -11.79 12.03 -20.92
C ARG A 313 -11.63 13.00 -19.75
N THR A 314 -10.85 12.62 -18.75
CA THR A 314 -10.61 13.43 -17.54
C THR A 314 -9.68 14.62 -17.84
N TYR A 315 -8.68 14.41 -18.68
CA TYR A 315 -7.69 15.40 -19.08
C TYR A 315 -7.69 15.55 -20.61
N PRO A 316 -8.60 16.34 -21.21
CA PRO A 316 -8.68 16.48 -22.65
C PRO A 316 -7.48 17.25 -23.21
N SER A 317 -6.93 16.77 -24.33
CA SER A 317 -5.94 17.51 -25.12
C SER A 317 -6.60 18.68 -25.86
N SER A 318 -5.90 19.81 -25.97
CA SER A 318 -6.33 20.94 -26.80
C SER A 318 -6.13 20.72 -28.31
N CYS A 319 -5.37 19.69 -28.70
CA CYS A 319 -5.07 19.35 -30.09
C CYS A 319 -5.72 18.03 -30.51
N GLU A 320 -6.32 18.01 -31.70
CA GLU A 320 -6.97 16.86 -32.36
C GLU A 320 -6.01 15.73 -32.78
N SER A 321 -4.73 15.81 -32.42
CA SER A 321 -3.76 14.74 -32.68
C SER A 321 -4.17 13.49 -31.91
N LYS A 322 -4.30 12.35 -32.61
CA LYS A 322 -4.57 11.04 -32.02
C LYS A 322 -3.76 10.85 -30.74
N GLU A 323 -4.46 10.66 -29.63
CA GLU A 323 -3.88 10.47 -28.31
C GLU A 323 -2.96 9.25 -28.34
N LYS A 324 -1.65 9.49 -28.39
CA LYS A 324 -0.65 8.44 -28.57
C LYS A 324 -0.29 7.85 -27.21
N VAL A 325 -0.57 6.56 -27.02
CA VAL A 325 -0.04 5.79 -25.91
C VAL A 325 1.41 5.40 -26.22
N VAL A 326 2.33 5.74 -25.32
CA VAL A 326 3.75 5.39 -25.44
C VAL A 326 4.00 4.05 -24.77
N GLN A 327 4.45 3.06 -25.53
CA GLN A 327 4.89 1.78 -24.97
C GLN A 327 6.36 1.84 -24.57
N VAL A 328 6.68 1.28 -23.41
CA VAL A 328 8.04 1.25 -22.86
C VAL A 328 8.38 -0.13 -22.34
N ASP A 329 9.65 -0.50 -22.40
CA ASP A 329 10.18 -1.74 -21.85
C ASP A 329 11.64 -1.51 -21.42
N GLU A 330 12.33 -2.60 -21.07
CA GLU A 330 13.72 -2.55 -20.59
C GLU A 330 14.70 -1.98 -21.62
N SER A 331 14.38 -1.95 -22.92
CA SER A 331 15.22 -1.25 -23.94
C SER A 331 15.27 0.26 -23.69
N SER A 332 14.34 0.81 -22.91
CA SER A 332 14.38 2.20 -22.44
C SER A 332 15.63 2.49 -21.59
N LEU A 333 16.27 1.48 -21.02
CA LEU A 333 17.53 1.63 -20.27
C LEU A 333 18.70 2.03 -21.17
N ASP A 334 18.68 1.64 -22.45
CA ASP A 334 19.73 1.97 -23.42
C ASP A 334 19.52 3.33 -24.09
N ARG A 335 18.35 3.96 -23.85
CA ARG A 335 18.03 5.26 -24.44
C ARG A 335 18.83 6.38 -23.79
N LEU A 336 19.60 7.08 -24.61
CA LEU A 336 20.43 8.20 -24.17
C LEU A 336 19.63 9.33 -23.54
N ASP A 337 18.46 9.68 -24.08
CA ASP A 337 17.64 10.78 -23.55
C ASP A 337 17.06 10.50 -22.16
N LEU A 338 16.81 9.23 -21.82
CA LEU A 338 16.33 8.82 -20.49
C LEU A 338 17.47 8.68 -19.46
N ASN A 339 18.72 8.76 -19.92
CA ASN A 339 19.93 8.60 -19.11
C ASN A 339 20.85 9.82 -19.17
N GLN A 340 20.30 10.99 -19.51
CA GLN A 340 21.00 12.26 -19.47
C GLN A 340 20.57 13.11 -18.27
N GLY A 341 21.45 14.04 -17.88
CA GLY A 341 21.19 14.96 -16.79
C GLY A 341 21.21 14.29 -15.41
N ARG A 342 20.41 14.84 -14.48
CA ARG A 342 20.44 14.49 -13.06
C ARG A 342 19.70 13.18 -12.72
N TRP A 343 18.67 12.83 -13.49
CA TRP A 343 17.73 11.76 -13.12
C TRP A 343 17.77 10.62 -14.13
N LYS A 344 18.87 9.87 -14.13
CA LYS A 344 19.10 8.78 -15.09
C LYS A 344 18.31 7.54 -14.70
N LEU A 345 17.65 6.93 -15.69
CA LEU A 345 16.81 5.75 -15.47
C LEU A 345 17.62 4.55 -14.96
N VAL A 346 18.81 4.29 -15.52
CA VAL A 346 19.69 3.19 -15.12
C VAL A 346 20.17 3.33 -13.68
N GLU A 347 20.58 4.54 -13.27
CA GLU A 347 21.01 4.81 -11.89
C GLU A 347 19.84 4.64 -10.91
N ASN A 348 18.64 5.08 -11.29
CA ASN A 348 17.43 4.92 -10.48
C ASN A 348 17.09 3.42 -10.27
N MET A 349 17.16 2.62 -11.34
CA MET A 349 16.93 1.18 -11.25
C MET A 349 17.97 0.49 -10.36
N SER A 350 19.24 0.86 -10.50
CA SER A 350 20.33 0.35 -9.66
C SER A 350 20.13 0.72 -8.18
N GLU A 351 19.72 1.95 -7.87
CA GLU A 351 19.38 2.37 -6.51
C GLU A 351 18.28 1.49 -5.91
N LEU A 352 17.20 1.22 -6.67
CA LEU A 352 16.07 0.39 -6.20
C LEU A 352 16.47 -1.06 -5.89
N GLN A 353 17.55 -1.55 -6.48
CA GLN A 353 18.11 -2.89 -6.24
C GLN A 353 19.15 -2.90 -5.11
N SER A 354 19.60 -1.73 -4.65
CA SER A 354 20.63 -1.64 -3.62
C SER A 354 20.12 -2.03 -2.23
N TRP A 355 21.00 -2.58 -1.41
CA TRP A 355 20.70 -2.85 0.00
C TRP A 355 20.33 -1.58 0.76
N GLN A 356 21.01 -0.47 0.48
CA GLN A 356 20.76 0.83 1.12
C GLN A 356 19.33 1.31 0.90
N TRP A 357 18.75 1.00 -0.26
CA TRP A 357 17.36 1.29 -0.53
C TRP A 357 16.43 0.27 0.12
N LEU A 358 16.66 -1.02 -0.07
CA LEU A 358 15.74 -2.08 0.35
C LEU A 358 15.66 -2.21 1.87
N PHE A 359 16.79 -2.15 2.56
CA PHE A 359 16.90 -2.33 4.01
C PHE A 359 17.39 -1.09 4.73
N GLY A 360 18.28 -0.32 4.09
CA GLY A 360 18.79 0.94 4.64
C GLY A 360 17.74 2.03 4.84
N GLN A 361 16.55 1.90 4.24
CA GLN A 361 15.41 2.79 4.50
C GLN A 361 14.52 2.34 5.66
N THR A 362 14.86 1.23 6.34
CA THR A 362 14.03 0.71 7.45
C THR A 362 14.07 1.66 8.64
N PRO A 363 12.91 2.16 9.11
CA PRO A 363 12.87 3.02 10.30
C PRO A 363 13.36 2.28 11.54
N GLU A 364 13.79 3.07 12.52
CA GLU A 364 14.29 2.58 13.80
C GLU A 364 13.34 1.56 14.45
N PHE A 365 13.92 0.50 15.00
CA PHE A 365 13.19 -0.57 15.67
C PHE A 365 14.04 -1.27 16.72
N THR A 366 13.34 -1.92 17.65
CA THR A 366 13.92 -2.80 18.65
C THR A 366 13.32 -4.19 18.46
N HIS A 367 14.16 -5.21 18.42
CA HIS A 367 13.74 -6.61 18.35
C HIS A 367 14.30 -7.37 19.54
N ARG A 368 13.41 -8.01 20.29
CA ARG A 368 13.76 -8.81 21.45
C ARG A 368 13.51 -10.29 21.17
N VAL A 369 14.51 -11.12 21.40
CA VAL A 369 14.43 -12.59 21.26
C VAL A 369 14.92 -13.26 22.53
N SER A 370 14.25 -14.32 22.97
CA SER A 370 14.57 -15.05 24.21
C SER A 370 15.10 -16.44 23.91
N VAL A 371 16.04 -16.88 24.75
CA VAL A 371 16.54 -18.25 24.85
C VAL A 371 16.06 -18.80 26.18
N ASP A 372 15.16 -19.79 26.15
CA ASP A 372 14.62 -20.43 27.36
C ASP A 372 15.41 -21.69 27.75
N ASP A 373 16.10 -22.33 26.80
CA ASP A 373 17.01 -23.47 27.05
C ASP A 373 18.32 -23.31 26.25
N ALA A 374 19.44 -23.26 26.97
CA ALA A 374 20.79 -23.11 26.40
C ALA A 374 21.21 -24.30 25.52
N SER A 375 20.49 -25.42 25.57
CA SER A 375 20.71 -26.55 24.65
C SER A 375 20.58 -26.16 23.16
N GLU A 376 19.89 -25.06 22.84
CA GLU A 376 19.80 -24.54 21.47
C GLU A 376 21.09 -23.84 20.98
N ILE A 377 21.96 -23.39 21.90
CA ILE A 377 23.23 -22.73 21.58
C ILE A 377 24.43 -23.69 21.74
N ASP A 378 24.18 -24.92 22.23
CA ASP A 378 25.11 -26.04 22.37
C ASP A 378 26.55 -25.61 22.68
N THR A 379 26.78 -25.12 23.90
CA THR A 379 28.13 -24.98 24.44
C THR A 379 28.57 -26.36 24.93
N SER A 380 29.08 -27.21 24.05
CA SER A 380 29.64 -28.51 24.45
C SER A 380 30.82 -28.31 25.42
N ASP A 381 30.55 -28.36 26.73
CA ASP A 381 31.14 -29.29 27.72
C ASP A 381 30.67 -29.00 29.18
N THR A 382 29.62 -28.21 29.37
CA THR A 382 29.05 -27.98 30.70
C THR A 382 27.53 -28.02 30.61
N GLN A 383 26.89 -28.75 31.53
CA GLN A 383 25.45 -28.70 31.82
C GLN A 383 25.01 -27.31 32.36
N ALA A 384 25.62 -26.22 31.89
CA ALA A 384 25.32 -24.88 32.33
C ALA A 384 24.02 -24.44 31.65
N ARG A 385 22.99 -24.18 32.46
CA ARG A 385 21.77 -23.53 31.97
C ARG A 385 22.08 -22.05 31.76
N ALA A 386 21.63 -21.54 30.63
CA ALA A 386 21.63 -20.12 30.33
C ALA A 386 20.26 -19.74 29.78
N ALA A 387 19.57 -18.87 30.49
CA ALA A 387 18.33 -18.26 30.04
C ALA A 387 18.57 -16.76 29.91
N PHE A 388 18.35 -16.20 28.74
CA PHE A 388 18.55 -14.76 28.50
C PHE A 388 17.73 -14.29 27.32
N SER A 389 17.46 -12.99 27.26
CA SER A 389 17.00 -12.37 26.02
C SER A 389 18.06 -11.44 25.46
N ILE A 390 18.09 -11.34 24.12
CA ILE A 390 18.87 -10.34 23.40
C ILE A 390 17.90 -9.27 22.92
N GLU A 391 18.15 -8.03 23.30
CA GLU A 391 17.48 -6.86 22.76
C GLU A 391 18.42 -6.18 21.75
N ILE A 392 17.98 -6.09 20.49
CA ILE A 392 18.72 -5.50 19.38
C ILE A 392 18.03 -4.22 18.95
N HIS A 393 18.75 -3.11 18.98
CA HIS A 393 18.28 -1.82 18.51
C HIS A 393 18.94 -1.51 17.16
N SER A 394 18.11 -1.24 16.15
CA SER A 394 18.56 -1.05 14.76
C SER A 394 17.89 0.15 14.11
N LYS A 395 18.65 0.85 13.27
CA LYS A 395 18.17 1.98 12.46
C LYS A 395 18.85 1.94 11.09
N GLU A 396 18.09 2.21 10.03
CA GLU A 396 18.62 2.19 8.66
C GLU A 396 19.30 0.85 8.32
N GLY A 397 18.73 -0.24 8.84
CA GLY A 397 19.24 -1.60 8.65
C GLY A 397 20.56 -1.91 9.38
N ILE A 398 21.09 -1.00 10.20
CA ILE A 398 22.33 -1.18 10.97
C ILE A 398 22.01 -1.32 12.46
N VAL A 399 22.66 -2.28 13.12
CA VAL A 399 22.58 -2.46 14.58
C VAL A 399 23.31 -1.32 15.27
N LEU A 400 22.57 -0.49 16.01
CA LEU A 400 23.12 0.62 16.79
C LEU A 400 23.68 0.14 18.12
N ASP A 401 22.97 -0.78 18.78
CA ASP A 401 23.40 -1.44 20.01
C ASP A 401 22.65 -2.77 20.17
N ALA A 402 23.24 -3.69 20.93
CA ALA A 402 22.61 -4.92 21.34
C ALA A 402 23.02 -5.26 22.78
N LYS A 403 22.07 -5.74 23.58
CA LYS A 403 22.28 -6.03 24.99
C LYS A 403 21.60 -7.33 25.41
N LEU A 404 22.22 -7.99 26.38
CA LEU A 404 21.61 -9.09 27.11
C LEU A 404 20.73 -8.53 28.22
N VAL A 405 19.48 -8.98 28.27
CA VAL A 405 18.51 -8.66 29.32
C VAL A 405 17.99 -9.96 29.93
N GLU A 406 17.54 -9.89 31.19
CA GLU A 406 16.98 -11.04 31.93
C GLU A 406 17.89 -12.28 31.87
N ALA A 407 19.20 -12.04 31.95
CA ALA A 407 20.20 -13.07 31.81
C ALA A 407 20.48 -13.80 33.13
N SER A 408 20.36 -15.12 33.11
CA SER A 408 20.74 -16.04 34.18
C SER A 408 21.72 -17.05 33.59
N PHE A 409 22.96 -17.07 34.10
CA PHE A 409 24.01 -17.98 33.68
C PHE A 409 24.57 -18.72 34.90
N ASP A 410 24.75 -20.03 34.77
CA ASP A 410 25.44 -20.83 35.80
C ASP A 410 26.97 -20.62 35.78
N ASP A 411 27.53 -20.14 34.66
CA ASP A 411 28.97 -19.92 34.45
C ASP A 411 29.28 -18.46 34.03
N ALA A 412 30.00 -17.73 34.88
CA ALA A 412 30.40 -16.34 34.65
C ALA A 412 31.37 -16.14 33.45
N THR A 413 32.10 -17.18 33.06
CA THR A 413 32.98 -17.17 31.87
C THR A 413 32.15 -17.24 30.60
N ILE A 414 31.10 -18.08 30.60
CA ILE A 414 30.15 -18.15 29.48
C ILE A 414 29.39 -16.81 29.38
N GLU A 415 28.91 -16.28 30.50
CA GLU A 415 28.24 -14.97 30.53
C GLU A 415 29.10 -13.87 29.89
N ARG A 416 30.38 -13.76 30.27
CA ARG A 416 31.30 -12.75 29.72
C ARG A 416 31.51 -12.92 28.22
N LYS A 417 31.63 -14.16 27.75
CA LYS A 417 31.77 -14.47 26.32
C LYS A 417 30.52 -14.07 25.54
N VAL A 418 29.33 -14.48 25.99
CA VAL A 418 28.06 -14.15 25.30
C VAL A 418 27.83 -12.64 25.33
N ARG A 419 28.08 -11.96 26.46
CA ARG A 419 28.03 -10.48 26.54
C ARG A 419 28.95 -9.81 25.51
N GLY A 420 30.20 -10.26 25.39
CA GLY A 420 31.13 -9.74 24.39
C GLY A 420 30.67 -9.97 22.95
N MET A 421 30.10 -11.14 22.66
CA MET A 421 29.54 -11.45 21.34
C MET A 421 28.35 -10.57 20.99
N VAL A 422 27.43 -10.37 21.94
CA VAL A 422 26.24 -9.51 21.76
C VAL A 422 26.66 -8.06 21.54
N GLN A 423 27.61 -7.54 22.32
CA GLN A 423 28.16 -6.21 22.09
C GLN A 423 28.83 -6.08 20.71
N GLY A 424 29.51 -7.14 20.24
CA GLY A 424 30.11 -7.23 18.91
C GLY A 424 29.13 -7.26 17.73
N LEU A 425 27.81 -7.25 17.99
CA LEU A 425 26.80 -7.07 16.94
C LEU A 425 26.67 -5.62 16.49
N GLN A 426 27.11 -4.65 17.31
CA GLN A 426 27.06 -3.23 16.98
C GLN A 426 27.78 -2.93 15.66
N GLY A 427 27.16 -2.11 14.81
CA GLY A 427 27.68 -1.71 13.51
C GLY A 427 27.44 -2.73 12.38
N ARG A 428 26.97 -3.94 12.68
CA ARG A 428 26.62 -4.94 11.65
C ARG A 428 25.33 -4.60 10.95
N ARG A 429 25.18 -5.10 9.71
CA ARG A 429 23.91 -5.06 9.02
C ARG A 429 22.95 -6.07 9.63
N TYR A 430 21.70 -5.65 9.81
CA TYR A 430 20.69 -6.48 10.45
C TYR A 430 20.33 -7.71 9.61
N ASP A 431 20.43 -7.66 8.28
CA ASP A 431 20.21 -8.83 7.41
C ASP A 431 21.35 -9.87 7.45
N GLU A 432 22.48 -9.57 8.09
CA GLU A 432 23.49 -10.59 8.40
C GLU A 432 23.03 -11.48 9.57
N LEU A 433 22.22 -10.90 10.46
CA LEU A 433 21.72 -11.52 11.70
C LEU A 433 20.33 -12.14 11.53
N ALA A 434 19.47 -11.51 10.74
CA ALA A 434 18.08 -11.90 10.51
C ALA A 434 17.90 -12.40 9.09
N LEU A 435 17.12 -13.47 8.88
CA LEU A 435 16.88 -14.00 7.54
C LEU A 435 16.21 -12.93 6.65
N PRO A 436 16.88 -12.38 5.61
CA PRO A 436 16.25 -11.37 4.78
C PRO A 436 15.28 -12.02 3.79
N PRO A 437 14.15 -11.38 3.44
CA PRO A 437 13.36 -11.76 2.28
C PRO A 437 14.23 -11.83 1.01
N PRO A 438 13.93 -12.67 0.01
CA PRO A 438 14.67 -12.66 -1.26
C PRO A 438 14.66 -11.26 -1.87
N TRP A 439 15.79 -10.79 -2.40
CA TRP A 439 15.89 -9.43 -2.94
C TRP A 439 16.94 -9.32 -4.05
N GLY A 440 16.61 -8.57 -5.09
CA GLY A 440 17.51 -8.27 -6.22
C GLY A 440 17.89 -9.48 -7.10
N PRO A 441 18.55 -9.24 -8.26
CA PRO A 441 18.99 -10.30 -9.17
C PRO A 441 20.05 -11.23 -8.59
N SER A 442 20.84 -10.74 -7.63
CA SER A 442 21.94 -11.47 -7.01
C SER A 442 21.50 -12.45 -5.92
N SER A 443 20.22 -12.46 -5.52
CA SER A 443 19.73 -13.39 -4.50
C SER A 443 19.65 -14.85 -4.97
N GLU A 444 19.59 -15.09 -6.30
CA GLU A 444 19.62 -16.46 -6.85
C GLU A 444 20.99 -17.15 -6.62
N LEU A 445 22.09 -16.39 -6.55
CA LEU A 445 23.43 -16.93 -6.28
C LEU A 445 23.64 -17.36 -4.81
N SER A 446 22.64 -17.21 -3.95
CA SER A 446 22.76 -17.61 -2.54
C SER A 446 22.16 -18.97 -2.23
N LEU A 447 21.44 -19.62 -3.16
CA LEU A 447 20.85 -20.93 -2.91
C LEU A 447 21.93 -22.01 -2.70
N GLU A 448 23.07 -21.90 -3.40
CA GLU A 448 24.20 -22.82 -3.21
C GLU A 448 25.05 -22.53 -1.96
N HIS A 449 24.94 -21.35 -1.35
CA HIS A 449 25.67 -20.99 -0.13
C HIS A 449 24.80 -20.88 1.14
N GLN A 450 23.48 -21.01 1.03
CA GLN A 450 22.55 -20.90 2.17
C GLN A 450 21.75 -22.19 2.46
N GLY A 451 21.90 -23.22 1.61
CA GLY A 451 21.48 -24.60 1.90
C GLY A 451 22.57 -25.44 2.59
N ALA A 452 23.78 -24.91 2.74
CA ALA A 452 24.72 -25.45 3.69
C ALA A 452 24.23 -25.04 5.09
N SER A 453 23.60 -25.99 5.80
CA SER A 453 23.77 -26.03 7.26
C SER A 453 25.24 -25.71 7.52
N PRO A 454 25.59 -24.69 8.33
CA PRO A 454 26.99 -24.36 8.54
C PRO A 454 27.66 -25.66 8.92
N LYS A 455 28.54 -26.17 8.05
CA LYS A 455 29.38 -27.33 8.38
C LYS A 455 30.00 -26.95 9.71
N GLY A 456 29.57 -27.64 10.77
CA GLY A 456 29.61 -27.14 12.14
C GLY A 456 30.82 -26.26 12.43
N GLY A 457 30.60 -24.94 12.44
CA GLY A 457 31.55 -24.05 13.07
C GLY A 457 31.57 -24.42 14.55
N SER A 458 32.69 -24.93 15.04
CA SER A 458 32.82 -25.39 16.43
C SER A 458 32.80 -24.23 17.44
N SER A 459 32.69 -22.98 16.99
CA SER A 459 32.71 -21.80 17.84
C SER A 459 31.32 -21.43 18.33
N VAL A 460 31.24 -21.00 19.61
CA VAL A 460 30.01 -20.49 20.23
C VAL A 460 29.44 -19.27 19.48
N GLN A 461 30.30 -18.51 18.80
CA GLN A 461 29.90 -17.36 17.99
C GLN A 461 29.10 -17.78 16.75
N ASP A 462 29.54 -18.82 16.05
CA ASP A 462 28.84 -19.32 14.86
C ASP A 462 27.47 -19.89 15.22
N LYS A 463 27.38 -20.59 16.37
CA LYS A 463 26.11 -21.10 16.91
C LYS A 463 25.16 -19.97 17.28
N LEU A 464 25.64 -18.92 17.95
CA LEU A 464 24.82 -17.73 18.26
C LEU A 464 24.30 -17.05 16.99
N LEU A 465 25.14 -16.86 15.98
CA LEU A 465 24.73 -16.24 14.71
C LEU A 465 23.73 -17.11 13.93
N ALA A 466 23.90 -18.43 13.96
CA ALA A 466 22.96 -19.37 13.34
C ALA A 466 21.60 -19.37 14.05
N TRP A 467 21.61 -19.32 15.39
CA TRP A 467 20.40 -19.19 16.19
C TRP A 467 19.70 -17.85 15.88
N LEU A 468 20.44 -16.73 15.91
CA LEU A 468 19.92 -15.40 15.56
C LEU A 468 19.25 -15.41 14.18
N ARG A 469 19.87 -16.03 13.16
CA ARG A 469 19.26 -16.14 11.82
C ARG A 469 17.95 -16.90 11.77
N THR A 470 17.72 -17.78 12.73
CA THR A 470 16.52 -18.60 12.81
C THR A 470 15.40 -17.86 13.53
N VAL A 471 15.74 -17.13 14.60
CA VAL A 471 14.75 -16.43 15.44
C VAL A 471 14.46 -14.99 14.97
N LEU A 472 15.42 -14.33 14.31
CA LEU A 472 15.31 -12.96 13.79
C LEU A 472 14.95 -12.90 12.32
#